data_AF-A0A3D1QUJ1-F1
#
_entry.id   AF-A0A3D1QUJ1-F1
#
_cell.length_a   1.000
_cell.length_b   1.000
_cell.length_c   1.000
_cell.angle_alpha   90.00
_cell.angle_beta   90.00
_cell.angle_gamma   90.00
#
_symmetry.space_group_name_H-M   'P 1'
#
loop_
_entity.id
_entity.type
_entity.pdbx_description
1 polymer ?
#
loop_
_entity_poly.entity_id
_entity_poly.type
_entity_poly.pdbx_seq_one_letter_code
_entity_poly.pdbx_strand_id
1 'polypeptide(L)'
;MAQPKRCEEDAAEVAALVRAALERRAELSGADFPVRLFDRAGDGLSRLVIERFGGAVRVSGGPEKAALLPAIREALGAPAELFYRFGHEAQGGPDGGVRVVQEDGLFYEVALLPHRNTGLFLEARGA
;
A
#
# COMPACT_ATOMS: atom_id res chain seq x y z
N MET A 1 -7.55 -25.37 -27.26
CA MET A 1 -6.22 -24.97 -26.73
C MET A 1 -6.47 -24.23 -25.43
N ALA A 2 -5.98 -24.77 -24.33
CA ALA A 2 -6.20 -24.23 -22.99
C ALA A 2 -5.47 -22.89 -22.83
N GLN A 3 -6.16 -21.89 -22.30
CA GLN A 3 -5.52 -20.66 -21.83
C GLN A 3 -4.47 -21.03 -20.77
N PRO A 4 -3.28 -20.40 -20.76
CA PRO A 4 -2.28 -20.69 -19.75
C PRO A 4 -2.87 -20.41 -18.36
N LYS A 5 -2.70 -21.38 -17.44
CA LYS A 5 -3.03 -21.23 -16.03
C LYS A 5 -2.33 -19.97 -15.50
N ARG A 6 -3.09 -19.11 -14.81
CA ARG A 6 -2.58 -17.94 -14.09
C ARG A 6 -1.28 -18.33 -13.38
N CYS A 7 -0.18 -17.69 -13.73
CA CYS A 7 1.06 -17.77 -12.97
C CYS A 7 0.72 -17.36 -11.53
N GLU A 8 0.87 -18.28 -10.58
CA GLU A 8 0.93 -17.91 -9.17
C GLU A 8 2.12 -16.96 -9.04
N GLU A 9 1.87 -15.76 -8.51
CA GLU A 9 2.93 -14.79 -8.25
C GLU A 9 3.80 -15.36 -7.13
N ASP A 10 5.10 -15.56 -7.40
CA ASP A 10 6.03 -16.10 -6.42
C ASP A 10 6.17 -15.13 -5.25
N ALA A 11 5.92 -15.60 -4.03
CA ALA A 11 6.03 -14.82 -2.81
C ALA A 11 7.41 -14.17 -2.65
N ALA A 12 8.49 -14.86 -3.05
CA ALA A 12 9.85 -14.34 -2.97
C ALA A 12 10.06 -13.18 -3.97
N GLU A 13 9.53 -13.31 -5.19
CA GLU A 13 9.56 -12.27 -6.20
C GLU A 13 8.76 -11.03 -5.75
N VAL A 14 7.57 -11.25 -5.20
CA VAL A 14 6.73 -10.16 -4.66
C VAL A 14 7.45 -9.41 -3.55
N ALA A 15 8.06 -10.12 -2.60
CA ALA A 15 8.83 -9.49 -1.53
C ALA A 15 10.01 -8.66 -2.08
N ALA A 16 10.72 -9.18 -3.08
CA ALA A 16 11.83 -8.46 -3.73
C ALA A 16 11.37 -7.19 -4.45
N LEU A 17 10.25 -7.25 -5.18
CA LEU A 17 9.66 -6.08 -5.85
C LEU A 17 9.26 -5.01 -4.85
N VAL A 18 8.63 -5.40 -3.74
CA VAL A 18 8.25 -4.46 -2.67
C VAL A 18 9.51 -3.82 -2.05
N ARG A 19 10.53 -4.60 -1.69
CA ARG A 19 11.79 -4.05 -1.13
C ARG A 19 12.46 -3.06 -2.10
N ALA A 20 12.57 -3.42 -3.38
CA ALA A 20 13.15 -2.55 -4.39
C ALA A 20 12.36 -1.23 -4.57
N ALA A 21 11.03 -1.29 -4.50
CA ALA A 21 10.17 -0.11 -4.58
C ALA A 21 10.32 0.82 -3.36
N LEU A 22 10.50 0.24 -2.17
CA LEU A 22 10.78 0.99 -0.93
C LEU A 22 12.17 1.64 -0.98
N GLU A 23 13.19 0.92 -1.44
CA GLU A 23 14.56 1.44 -1.59
C GLU A 23 14.61 2.64 -2.55
N ARG A 24 13.94 2.56 -3.70
CA ARG A 24 13.81 3.70 -4.64
C ARG A 24 13.18 4.94 -4.01
N ARG A 25 12.40 4.77 -2.94
CA ARG A 25 11.66 5.83 -2.24
C ARG A 25 12.17 6.01 -0.81
N ALA A 26 13.37 5.55 -0.49
CA ALA A 26 13.92 5.59 0.86
C ALA A 26 14.07 7.03 1.38
N GLU A 27 14.32 8.00 0.50
CA GLU A 27 14.34 9.43 0.86
C GLU A 27 12.99 9.95 1.35
N LEU A 28 11.90 9.30 0.95
CA LEU A 28 10.55 9.60 1.40
C LEU A 28 10.20 8.88 2.69
N SER A 29 11.09 8.07 3.28
CA SER A 29 10.80 7.22 4.46
C SER A 29 10.42 8.03 5.71
N GLY A 30 10.88 9.29 5.83
CA GLY A 30 10.57 10.21 6.91
C GLY A 30 9.57 11.32 6.56
N ALA A 31 8.98 11.30 5.36
CA ALA A 31 8.04 12.36 4.96
C ALA A 31 6.80 12.42 5.86
N ASP A 32 6.50 13.62 6.36
CA ASP A 32 5.28 13.91 7.15
C ASP A 32 4.00 13.86 6.29
N PHE A 33 4.18 13.93 4.97
CA PHE A 33 3.11 13.82 4.00
C PHE A 33 2.85 12.38 3.54
N PRO A 34 1.61 12.06 3.15
CA PRO A 34 1.28 10.76 2.61
C PRO A 34 2.08 10.43 1.34
N VAL A 35 2.57 9.20 1.19
CA VAL A 35 3.42 8.82 0.05
C VAL A 35 3.00 7.49 -0.56
N ARG A 36 3.10 7.38 -1.88
CA ARG A 36 2.94 6.10 -2.57
C ARG A 36 4.28 5.38 -2.60
N LEU A 37 4.36 4.28 -1.86
CA LEU A 37 5.53 3.43 -1.71
C LEU A 37 5.62 2.36 -2.80
N PHE A 38 4.47 1.93 -3.33
CA PHE A 38 4.35 0.97 -4.43
C PHE A 38 3.15 1.33 -5.32
N ASP A 39 3.35 1.46 -6.62
CA ASP A 39 2.35 1.84 -7.63
C ASP A 39 2.23 0.80 -8.75
N ARG A 40 1.44 -0.24 -8.46
CA ARG A 40 0.87 -1.17 -9.44
C ARG A 40 1.93 -1.69 -10.43
N ALA A 41 1.61 -1.57 -11.72
CA ALA A 41 2.48 -2.01 -12.81
C ALA A 41 3.78 -1.19 -12.89
N GLY A 42 3.82 0.04 -12.37
CA GLY A 42 5.03 0.86 -12.31
C GLY A 42 6.11 0.25 -11.42
N ASP A 43 5.73 -0.54 -10.43
CA ASP A 43 6.65 -1.28 -9.55
C ASP A 43 6.60 -2.81 -9.77
N GLY A 44 6.00 -3.26 -10.87
CA GLY A 44 6.05 -4.66 -11.31
C GLY A 44 4.88 -5.56 -10.89
N LEU A 45 3.90 -5.07 -10.12
CA LEU A 45 2.71 -5.86 -9.73
C LEU A 45 1.42 -5.09 -9.98
N SER A 46 0.69 -5.44 -11.04
CA SER A 46 -0.58 -4.79 -11.35
C SER A 46 -1.58 -4.89 -10.18
N ARG A 47 -2.40 -3.85 -10.02
CA ARG A 47 -3.49 -3.78 -9.01
C ARG A 47 -3.03 -3.94 -7.55
N LEU A 48 -1.74 -3.73 -7.25
CA LEU A 48 -1.24 -3.58 -5.89
C LEU A 48 -0.81 -2.13 -5.68
N VAL A 49 -1.23 -1.53 -4.58
CA VAL A 49 -0.80 -0.19 -4.14
C VAL A 49 -0.37 -0.30 -2.68
N ILE A 50 0.77 0.30 -2.36
CA ILE A 50 1.23 0.47 -0.98
C ILE A 50 1.44 1.96 -0.75
N GLU A 51 0.79 2.50 0.27
CA GLU A 51 0.81 3.90 0.64
C GLU A 51 1.18 4.05 2.11
N ARG A 52 1.83 5.16 2.45
CA ARG A 52 2.07 5.56 3.83
C ARG A 52 1.31 6.84 4.12
N PHE A 53 0.75 6.93 5.32
CA PHE A 53 0.00 8.06 5.86
C PHE A 53 0.55 8.36 7.26
N GLY A 54 1.56 9.23 7.34
CA GLY A 54 2.33 9.42 8.59
C GLY A 54 3.01 8.11 9.03
N GLY A 55 2.69 7.63 10.24
CA GLY A 55 3.19 6.36 10.77
C GLY A 55 2.46 5.10 10.30
N ALA A 56 1.35 5.25 9.57
CA ALA A 56 0.52 4.14 9.12
C ALA A 56 0.82 3.72 7.68
N VAL A 57 0.83 2.41 7.41
CA VAL A 57 0.96 1.84 6.07
C VAL A 57 -0.36 1.22 5.65
N ARG A 58 -0.81 1.52 4.43
CA ARG A 58 -1.99 0.93 3.80
C ARG A 58 -1.61 0.17 2.55
N VAL A 59 -1.96 -1.10 2.52
CA VAL A 59 -1.83 -1.99 1.36
C VAL A 59 -3.20 -2.16 0.73
N SER A 60 -3.35 -1.93 -0.56
CA SER A 60 -4.63 -2.14 -1.24
C SER A 60 -4.48 -2.81 -2.59
N GLY A 61 -5.48 -3.58 -2.97
CA GLY A 61 -5.48 -4.23 -4.27
C GLY A 61 -6.73 -5.02 -4.62
N GLY A 62 -6.63 -5.77 -5.72
CA GLY A 62 -7.66 -6.74 -6.09
C GLY A 62 -7.73 -7.93 -5.11
N PRO A 63 -8.88 -8.62 -5.02
CA PRO A 63 -9.03 -9.80 -4.15
C PRO A 63 -7.99 -10.90 -4.46
N GLU A 64 -7.53 -10.98 -5.71
CA GLU A 64 -6.47 -11.90 -6.14
C GLU A 64 -5.13 -11.68 -5.43
N LYS A 65 -4.90 -10.51 -4.82
CA LYS A 65 -3.66 -10.17 -4.12
C LYS A 65 -3.67 -10.50 -2.64
N ALA A 66 -4.82 -10.90 -2.07
CA ALA A 66 -4.94 -11.17 -0.64
C ALA A 66 -3.95 -12.24 -0.15
N ALA A 67 -3.70 -13.27 -0.98
CA ALA A 67 -2.75 -14.34 -0.68
C ALA A 67 -1.28 -13.87 -0.58
N LEU A 68 -0.94 -12.71 -1.14
CA LEU A 68 0.42 -12.15 -1.12
C LEU A 68 0.71 -11.33 0.14
N LEU A 69 -0.30 -11.07 0.98
CA LEU A 69 -0.15 -10.25 2.17
C LEU A 69 1.00 -10.71 3.09
N PRO A 70 1.25 -12.01 3.32
CA PRO A 70 2.40 -12.45 4.12
C PRO A 70 3.75 -11.99 3.56
N ALA A 71 3.95 -12.12 2.24
CA ALA A 71 5.19 -11.69 1.57
C ALA A 71 5.37 -10.17 1.61
N ILE A 72 4.27 -9.43 1.40
CA ILE A 72 4.26 -7.96 1.51
C ILE A 72 4.61 -7.53 2.94
N ARG A 73 4.05 -8.20 3.96
CA ARG A 73 4.34 -7.92 5.37
C ARG A 73 5.80 -8.17 5.74
N GLU A 74 6.37 -9.26 5.24
CA GLU A 74 7.79 -9.55 5.43
C GLU A 74 8.67 -8.46 4.80
N ALA A 75 8.33 -8.05 3.56
CA ALA A 75 9.07 -7.00 2.87
C ALA A 75 8.98 -5.62 3.55
N LEU A 76 7.84 -5.31 4.19
CA LEU A 76 7.63 -4.05 4.91
C LEU A 76 8.36 -3.95 6.26
N GLY A 77 8.94 -5.04 6.76
CA GLY A 77 9.76 -5.00 7.99
C GLY A 77 8.98 -4.67 9.27
N ALA A 78 7.71 -5.06 9.36
CA ALA A 78 6.82 -4.84 10.51
C ALA A 78 6.55 -3.35 10.86
N PRO A 79 5.79 -2.62 10.02
CA PRO A 79 5.38 -1.26 10.33
C PRO A 79 4.53 -1.20 11.61
N ALA A 80 4.63 -0.10 12.35
CA ALA A 80 3.90 0.11 13.60
C ALA A 80 2.39 -0.05 13.42
N GLU A 81 1.86 0.45 12.31
CA GLU A 81 0.47 0.28 11.93
C GLU A 81 0.36 -0.17 10.48
N LEU A 82 -0.32 -1.31 10.27
CA LEU A 82 -0.59 -1.86 8.96
C LEU A 82 -2.09 -2.04 8.75
N PHE A 83 -2.55 -1.51 7.62
CA PHE A 83 -3.90 -1.65 7.10
C PHE A 83 -3.85 -2.35 5.76
N TYR A 84 -4.81 -3.24 5.49
CA TYR A 84 -4.96 -3.84 4.18
C TYR A 84 -6.39 -3.88 3.71
N ARG A 85 -6.56 -3.78 2.39
CA ARG A 85 -7.86 -3.88 1.71
C ARG A 85 -7.71 -4.58 0.37
N PHE A 86 -8.24 -5.80 0.26
CA PHE A 86 -8.26 -6.58 -0.98
C PHE A 86 -9.70 -6.92 -1.36
N GLY A 87 -10.22 -6.34 -2.45
CA GLY A 87 -11.63 -6.56 -2.83
C GLY A 87 -12.61 -6.04 -1.78
N HIS A 88 -13.34 -6.92 -1.09
CA HIS A 88 -14.23 -6.58 0.03
C HIS A 88 -13.62 -6.88 1.40
N GLU A 89 -12.48 -7.56 1.44
CA GLU A 89 -11.77 -7.90 2.67
C GLU A 89 -10.93 -6.70 3.11
N ALA A 90 -11.05 -6.34 4.38
CA ALA A 90 -10.39 -5.19 4.98
C ALA A 90 -10.07 -5.50 6.43
N GLN A 91 -8.84 -5.24 6.86
CA GLN A 91 -8.43 -5.36 8.25
C GLN A 91 -7.16 -4.56 8.51
N GLY A 92 -6.99 -4.10 9.76
CA GLY A 92 -5.76 -3.48 10.23
C GLY A 92 -5.97 -2.41 11.29
N GLY A 93 -4.87 -2.10 11.97
CA GLY A 93 -4.65 -1.03 12.97
C GLY A 93 -5.68 -0.80 14.09
N PRO A 94 -5.35 0.05 15.07
CA PRO A 94 -6.30 0.50 16.09
C PRO A 94 -7.25 1.59 15.57
N ASP A 95 -8.37 1.78 16.27
CA ASP A 95 -9.27 2.95 16.15
C ASP A 95 -9.93 3.15 14.77
N GLY A 96 -10.34 2.07 14.11
CA GLY A 96 -11.16 2.14 12.89
C GLY A 96 -10.44 2.68 11.64
N GLY A 97 -9.15 2.98 11.73
CA GLY A 97 -8.30 3.37 10.60
C GLY A 97 -8.38 4.84 10.19
N VAL A 98 -8.88 5.74 11.04
CA VAL A 98 -8.87 7.19 10.76
C VAL A 98 -7.55 7.81 11.23
N ARG A 99 -6.84 8.53 10.36
CA ARG A 99 -5.57 9.20 10.69
C ARG A 99 -5.61 10.66 10.27
N VAL A 100 -4.93 11.52 11.01
CA VAL A 100 -4.64 12.89 10.60
C VAL A 100 -3.25 12.93 10.00
N VAL A 101 -3.13 13.46 8.79
CA VAL A 101 -1.87 13.60 8.06
C VAL A 101 -1.64 15.05 7.68
N GLN A 102 -0.37 15.44 7.52
CA GLN A 102 0.00 16.79 7.15
C GLN A 102 0.53 16.83 5.72
N GLU A 103 0.09 17.80 4.93
CA GLU A 103 0.61 18.04 3.57
C GLU A 103 0.61 19.55 3.32
N ASP A 104 1.76 20.10 2.91
CA ASP A 104 1.95 21.54 2.66
C ASP A 104 1.48 22.46 3.80
N GLY A 105 1.64 22.02 5.05
CA GLY A 105 1.23 22.77 6.24
C GLY A 105 -0.28 22.68 6.55
N LEU A 106 -1.04 21.94 5.76
CA LEU A 106 -2.46 21.64 5.99
C LEU A 106 -2.63 20.26 6.61
N PHE A 107 -3.67 20.09 7.42
CA PHE A 107 -4.01 18.82 8.06
C PHE A 107 -5.26 18.21 7.43
N TYR A 108 -5.18 16.92 7.11
CA TYR A 108 -6.24 16.16 6.45
C TYR A 108 -6.60 14.94 7.29
N GLU A 109 -7.89 14.69 7.45
CA GLU A 109 -8.38 13.43 7.98
C GLU A 109 -8.49 12.41 6.84
N VAL A 110 -7.89 11.25 7.02
CA VAL A 110 -7.93 10.14 6.07
C VAL A 110 -8.48 8.88 6.71
N ALA A 111 -9.36 8.18 6.00
CA ALA A 111 -9.94 6.91 6.43
C ALA A 111 -9.24 5.75 5.70
N LEU A 112 -8.28 5.10 6.35
CA LEU A 112 -7.53 3.98 5.77
C LEU A 112 -8.40 2.74 5.56
N LEU A 113 -9.45 2.58 6.36
CA LEU A 113 -10.49 1.56 6.25
C LEU A 113 -11.86 2.18 6.61
N PRO A 114 -12.99 1.50 6.30
CA PRO A 114 -13.13 0.34 5.41
C PRO A 114 -13.25 0.73 3.92
N HIS A 115 -13.29 2.03 3.64
CA HIS A 115 -13.59 2.55 2.32
C HIS A 115 -12.51 2.24 1.29
N ARG A 116 -12.92 2.20 0.02
CA ARG A 116 -12.01 1.97 -1.11
C ARG A 116 -10.96 3.08 -1.22
N ASN A 117 -11.39 4.32 -1.05
CA ASN A 117 -10.54 5.50 -1.09
C ASN A 117 -10.34 6.02 0.33
N THR A 118 -9.22 6.72 0.57
CA THR A 118 -8.88 7.26 1.88
C THR A 118 -9.43 8.65 2.15
N GLY A 119 -10.05 9.28 1.16
CA GLY A 119 -10.44 10.69 1.20
C GLY A 119 -9.35 11.65 0.70
N LEU A 120 -8.13 11.14 0.47
CA LEU A 120 -7.01 11.88 -0.10
C LEU A 120 -6.47 11.16 -1.34
N PHE A 121 -6.33 11.89 -2.45
CA PHE A 121 -5.86 11.35 -3.73
C PHE A 121 -4.43 11.79 -4.01
N LEU A 122 -3.46 10.89 -3.80
CA LEU A 122 -2.04 11.21 -3.98
C LEU A 122 -1.68 11.54 -5.43
N GLU A 123 -2.41 10.97 -6.39
CA GLU A 123 -2.27 11.28 -7.82
C GLU A 123 -2.69 12.71 -8.22
N ALA A 124 -3.38 13.45 -7.34
CA ALA A 124 -3.77 14.83 -7.62
C ALA A 124 -2.62 15.82 -7.37
N ARG A 125 -1.50 15.36 -6.78
CA ARG A 125 -0.29 16.17 -6.65
C ARG A 125 0.29 16.37 -8.04
N GLY A 126 0.41 17.64 -8.45
CA GLY A 126 1.14 17.98 -9.67
C GLY A 126 2.54 17.35 -9.63
N ALA A 127 3.00 16.89 -10.79
CA ALA A 127 4.35 16.32 -10.95
C ALA A 127 5.44 17.35 -10.65
#